data_AF-A0AAU7DHQ5-F1
#
_entry.id   AF-A0AAU7DHQ5-F1
#
_cell.length_a   1.000
_cell.length_b   1.000
_cell.length_c   1.000
_cell.angle_alpha   90.00
_cell.angle_beta   90.00
_cell.angle_gamma   90.00
#
_symmetry.space_group_name_H-M   'P 1'
#
loop_
_entity.id
_entity.type
_entity.pdbx_description
1 polymer ?
#
loop_
_entity_poly.entity_id
_entity_poly.type
_entity_poly.pdbx_seq_one_letter_code
_entity_poly.pdbx_strand_id
1 'polypeptide(L)'
;MREPVIRPILARIRFAPHLAFVLISCLFLASLSAEIPAAWTKAVPPFRIAGNLYYVGSEDLAAYLIVTPQGNILINSNLESSPALIKKSIESLGFKFSDTKILLISHGHYDHCAGSAEIKRETGAKYEVMAQDVPVVESGGHNDFHYATDKSMWFSPTKVDRLLHDGSTVSLGGTTLTAHLTAGHTKGTTTWTLDEKESGRVLHIVIVGSPNINPGYKLVNNKTYPQITADYRHEFEVLKGLPCDVFLGAHGGYFDLLSKYDRFKNGDKNAFIDPTGYKAYIADRQQAFEAELTRQMRTTTHSPHPQSSKHTGL
;
A
#
# COMPACT_ATOMS: atom_id res chain seq x y z
N MET A 1 -60.43 -12.20 -87.09
CA MET A 1 -61.49 -12.61 -86.14
C MET A 1 -60.84 -13.34 -84.98
N ARG A 2 -61.16 -12.89 -83.76
CA ARG A 2 -61.19 -13.56 -82.44
C ARG A 2 -60.27 -14.77 -82.17
N GLU A 3 -59.39 -14.58 -81.18
CA GLU A 3 -59.05 -15.40 -79.97
C GLU A 3 -59.41 -16.91 -79.92
N PRO A 4 -58.64 -17.79 -79.21
CA PRO A 4 -58.45 -17.65 -77.74
C PRO A 4 -57.18 -18.23 -77.05
N VAL A 5 -56.91 -17.66 -75.86
CA VAL A 5 -56.59 -18.21 -74.51
C VAL A 5 -55.82 -19.54 -74.34
N ILE A 6 -54.82 -19.55 -73.43
CA ILE A 6 -54.67 -20.42 -72.20
C ILE A 6 -53.25 -20.25 -71.57
N ARG A 7 -53.18 -20.02 -70.25
CA ARG A 7 -52.00 -20.07 -69.31
C ARG A 7 -51.84 -21.51 -68.72
N PRO A 8 -50.90 -21.90 -67.82
CA PRO A 8 -49.76 -21.22 -67.13
C PRO A 8 -48.44 -22.06 -67.17
N ILE A 9 -47.30 -21.69 -66.59
CA ILE A 9 -46.81 -22.04 -65.22
C ILE A 9 -45.40 -21.44 -65.01
N LEU A 10 -45.09 -21.15 -63.75
CA LEU A 10 -43.93 -20.45 -63.20
C LEU A 10 -42.54 -21.08 -63.47
N ALA A 11 -41.54 -20.21 -63.61
CA ALA A 11 -40.27 -20.33 -62.88
C ALA A 11 -39.63 -18.93 -62.72
N ARG A 12 -39.44 -18.50 -61.47
CA ARG A 12 -38.71 -17.27 -61.10
C ARG A 12 -37.25 -17.61 -60.87
N ILE A 13 -36.34 -16.92 -61.53
CA ILE A 13 -34.95 -16.75 -61.08
C ILE A 13 -34.61 -15.26 -61.23
N ARG A 14 -34.33 -14.58 -60.13
CA ARG A 14 -33.90 -13.17 -60.10
C ARG A 14 -32.50 -13.08 -59.48
N PHE A 15 -31.59 -12.54 -60.28
CA PHE A 15 -30.38 -11.76 -60.02
C PHE A 15 -29.94 -11.53 -58.55
N ALA A 16 -28.69 -11.93 -58.27
CA ALA A 16 -27.79 -11.25 -57.32
C ALA A 16 -26.87 -10.32 -58.13
N PRO A 17 -26.52 -9.12 -57.63
CA PRO A 17 -25.43 -9.02 -56.65
C PRO A 17 -25.65 -7.92 -55.59
N HIS A 18 -25.43 -8.22 -54.32
CA HIS A 18 -25.22 -7.20 -53.30
C HIS A 18 -23.90 -7.44 -52.59
N LEU A 19 -22.98 -6.53 -52.84
CA LEU A 19 -21.73 -6.30 -52.15
C LEU A 19 -22.04 -5.93 -50.69
N ALA A 20 -21.98 -6.90 -49.78
CA ALA A 20 -22.09 -6.64 -48.35
C ALA A 20 -20.71 -6.22 -47.82
N PHE A 21 -20.56 -4.92 -47.55
CA PHE A 21 -19.48 -4.37 -46.74
C PHE A 21 -19.55 -5.01 -45.35
N VAL A 22 -18.59 -5.88 -45.02
CA VAL A 22 -18.38 -6.34 -43.65
C VAL A 22 -17.67 -5.22 -42.90
N LEU A 23 -18.41 -4.43 -42.12
CA LEU A 23 -17.83 -3.56 -41.11
C LEU A 23 -17.31 -4.46 -39.98
N ILE A 24 -16.01 -4.74 -39.99
CA ILE A 24 -15.33 -5.35 -38.84
C ILE A 24 -15.20 -4.25 -37.78
N SER A 25 -16.16 -4.19 -36.87
CA SER A 25 -16.05 -3.43 -35.63
C SER A 25 -15.04 -4.14 -34.73
N CYS A 26 -13.76 -3.76 -34.83
CA CYS A 26 -12.74 -4.10 -33.84
C CYS A 26 -13.10 -3.42 -32.50
N LEU A 27 -13.86 -4.12 -31.67
CA LEU A 27 -13.98 -3.81 -30.25
C LEU A 27 -12.63 -4.13 -29.59
N PHE A 28 -11.74 -3.13 -29.53
CA PHE A 28 -10.61 -3.16 -28.61
C PHE A 28 -11.18 -3.08 -27.19
N LEU A 29 -11.32 -4.25 -26.54
CA LEU A 29 -11.38 -4.32 -25.09
C LEU A 29 -10.00 -3.92 -24.58
N ALA A 30 -9.79 -2.62 -24.38
CA ALA A 30 -8.68 -2.14 -23.58
C ALA A 30 -8.89 -2.66 -22.16
N SER A 31 -8.08 -3.62 -21.75
CA SER A 31 -7.96 -3.99 -20.34
C SER A 31 -7.56 -2.72 -19.59
N LEU A 32 -8.49 -2.14 -18.83
CA LEU A 32 -8.20 -1.11 -17.84
C LEU A 32 -7.29 -1.74 -16.78
N SER A 33 -5.99 -1.75 -17.03
CA SER A 33 -5.01 -1.89 -15.96
C SER A 33 -5.11 -0.60 -15.15
N ALA A 34 -5.29 -0.71 -13.83
CA ALA A 34 -5.27 0.47 -12.98
C ALA A 34 -3.92 1.17 -13.17
N GLU A 35 -3.94 2.41 -13.65
CA GLU A 35 -2.72 3.20 -13.80
C GLU A 35 -2.12 3.47 -12.41
N ILE A 36 -0.79 3.32 -12.28
CA ILE A 36 -0.08 3.69 -11.06
C ILE A 36 -0.34 5.19 -10.80
N PRO A 37 -0.81 5.59 -9.60
CA PRO A 37 -1.04 6.99 -9.30
C PRO A 37 0.22 7.83 -9.52
N ALA A 38 0.11 8.96 -10.22
CA ALA A 38 1.28 9.78 -10.57
C ALA A 38 2.10 10.21 -9.33
N ALA A 39 1.42 10.52 -8.21
CA ALA A 39 2.06 10.90 -6.95
C ALA A 39 2.97 9.79 -6.37
N TRP A 40 2.74 8.53 -6.72
CA TRP A 40 3.55 7.41 -6.23
C TRP A 40 4.95 7.37 -6.85
N THR A 41 5.12 7.95 -8.03
CA THR A 41 6.39 7.94 -8.77
C THR A 41 7.00 9.33 -8.93
N LYS A 42 6.23 10.38 -8.68
CA LYS A 42 6.70 11.76 -8.75
C LYS A 42 7.65 12.06 -7.59
N ALA A 43 8.89 12.45 -7.92
CA ALA A 43 9.91 12.73 -6.93
C ALA A 43 9.63 14.01 -6.14
N VAL A 44 9.93 13.98 -4.85
CA VAL A 44 10.11 15.17 -3.98
C VAL A 44 11.61 15.32 -3.75
N PRO A 45 12.18 16.54 -3.74
CA PRO A 45 13.59 16.71 -3.36
C PRO A 45 13.81 16.13 -1.96
N PRO A 46 14.81 15.26 -1.76
CA PRO A 46 15.02 14.63 -0.46
C PRO A 46 15.50 15.67 0.56
N PHE A 47 15.16 15.46 1.83
CA PHE A 47 15.42 16.44 2.88
C PHE A 47 15.62 15.79 4.24
N ARG A 48 16.29 16.50 5.15
CA ARG A 48 16.45 16.08 6.55
C ARG A 48 15.18 16.41 7.33
N ILE A 49 14.59 15.43 7.99
CA ILE A 49 13.40 15.61 8.83
C ILE A 49 13.84 16.09 10.23
N ALA A 50 14.66 15.31 10.92
CA ALA A 50 15.19 15.60 12.25
C ALA A 50 16.44 14.75 12.51
N GLY A 51 17.43 15.31 13.20
CA GLY A 51 18.65 14.58 13.58
C GLY A 51 19.30 13.87 12.39
N ASN A 52 19.35 12.54 12.40
CA ASN A 52 19.88 11.73 11.29
C ASN A 52 18.81 11.01 10.43
N LEU A 53 17.55 11.40 10.55
CA LEU A 53 16.42 10.91 9.77
C LEU A 53 16.15 11.80 8.55
N TYR A 54 16.03 11.18 7.38
CA TYR A 54 15.82 11.84 6.08
C TYR A 54 14.65 11.24 5.32
N TYR A 55 13.96 12.07 4.55
CA TYR A 55 12.97 11.65 3.56
C TYR A 55 13.65 11.41 2.20
N VAL A 56 13.38 10.25 1.60
CA VAL A 56 13.96 9.83 0.31
C VAL A 56 12.93 9.23 -0.67
N GLY A 57 11.64 9.29 -0.33
CA GLY A 57 10.53 8.76 -1.12
C GLY A 57 9.99 9.71 -2.21
N SER A 58 8.80 9.38 -2.74
CA SER A 58 8.06 10.17 -3.74
C SER A 58 7.05 11.11 -3.08
N GLU A 59 6.13 11.74 -3.83
CA GLU A 59 5.10 12.62 -3.26
C GLU A 59 4.13 11.89 -2.33
N ASP A 60 3.89 10.60 -2.58
CA ASP A 60 2.96 9.83 -1.74
C ASP A 60 3.48 8.48 -1.26
N LEU A 61 4.48 7.85 -1.89
CA LEU A 61 5.10 6.64 -1.32
C LEU A 61 6.33 7.03 -0.50
N ALA A 62 6.17 7.01 0.82
CA ALA A 62 7.22 7.44 1.73
C ALA A 62 8.31 6.39 1.87
N ALA A 63 9.55 6.84 1.79
CA ALA A 63 10.73 6.07 2.16
C ALA A 63 11.64 6.92 3.04
N TYR A 64 12.23 6.31 4.05
CA TYR A 64 13.00 7.00 5.08
C TYR A 64 14.40 6.43 5.20
N LEU A 65 15.40 7.32 5.25
CA LEU A 65 16.79 6.96 5.46
C LEU A 65 17.24 7.43 6.84
N ILE A 66 17.80 6.52 7.63
CA ILE A 66 18.47 6.83 8.90
C ILE A 66 19.97 6.63 8.66
N VAL A 67 20.76 7.69 8.83
CA VAL A 67 22.20 7.69 8.53
C VAL A 67 23.02 7.58 9.80
N THR A 68 23.87 6.57 9.90
CA THR A 68 24.68 6.33 11.10
C THR A 68 26.16 6.15 10.73
N PRO A 69 27.09 6.29 11.69
CA PRO A 69 28.51 6.02 11.45
C PRO A 69 28.83 4.58 10.99
N GLN A 70 27.90 3.62 11.16
CA GLN A 70 28.07 2.22 10.77
C GLN A 70 27.29 1.85 9.49
N GLY A 71 26.74 2.86 8.80
CA GLY A 71 25.92 2.70 7.59
C GLY A 71 24.48 3.15 7.80
N ASN A 72 23.61 2.85 6.84
CA ASN A 72 22.25 3.36 6.81
C ASN A 72 21.21 2.27 7.14
N ILE A 73 20.08 2.70 7.70
CA ILE A 73 18.84 1.95 7.74
C ILE A 73 17.86 2.59 6.75
N LEU A 74 17.26 1.80 5.87
CA LEU A 74 16.23 2.26 4.93
C LEU A 74 14.88 1.65 5.29
N ILE A 75 13.84 2.48 5.40
CA ILE A 75 12.46 2.04 5.63
C ILE A 75 11.66 2.27 4.35
N ASN A 76 10.96 1.21 3.92
CA ASN A 76 10.22 1.06 2.67
C ASN A 76 11.11 1.07 1.42
N SER A 77 10.86 0.11 0.53
CA SER A 77 11.49 0.03 -0.81
C SER A 77 10.56 0.50 -1.92
N ASN A 78 9.29 0.72 -1.58
CA ASN A 78 8.21 1.09 -2.46
C ASN A 78 8.05 0.15 -3.67
N LEU A 79 7.66 0.68 -4.84
CA LEU A 79 7.43 -0.06 -6.08
C LEU A 79 8.71 -0.69 -6.62
N GLU A 80 8.60 -1.62 -7.57
CA GLU A 80 9.78 -2.16 -8.29
C GLU A 80 10.58 -1.08 -9.03
N SER A 81 9.94 0.03 -9.43
CA SER A 81 10.60 1.17 -10.08
C SER A 81 11.21 2.19 -9.12
N SER A 82 10.88 2.11 -7.83
CA SER A 82 11.29 3.09 -6.82
C SER A 82 12.77 3.04 -6.40
N PRO A 83 13.50 1.90 -6.43
CA PRO A 83 14.90 1.86 -6.02
C PRO A 83 15.79 2.87 -6.73
N ALA A 84 15.57 3.10 -8.03
CA ALA A 84 16.32 4.11 -8.79
C ALA A 84 16.11 5.54 -8.26
N LEU A 85 14.86 5.89 -7.92
CA LEU A 85 14.52 7.18 -7.31
C LEU A 85 15.13 7.30 -5.91
N ILE A 86 14.94 6.29 -5.07
CA ILE A 86 15.44 6.26 -3.68
C ILE A 86 16.98 6.38 -3.67
N LYS A 87 17.67 5.62 -4.53
CA LYS A 87 19.12 5.70 -4.70
C LYS A 87 19.57 7.11 -5.08
N LYS A 88 18.94 7.70 -6.09
CA LYS A 88 19.23 9.09 -6.51
C LYS A 88 19.01 10.08 -5.39
N SER A 89 17.93 9.92 -4.62
CA SER A 89 17.62 10.75 -3.46
C SER A 89 18.73 10.67 -2.41
N ILE A 90 19.12 9.46 -2.01
CA ILE A 90 20.19 9.19 -1.04
C ILE A 90 21.52 9.80 -1.50
N GLU A 91 21.89 9.60 -2.77
CA GLU A 91 23.14 10.11 -3.35
C GLU A 91 23.15 11.64 -3.45
N SER A 92 22.01 12.27 -3.74
CA SER A 92 21.90 13.74 -3.79
C SER A 92 22.04 14.41 -2.42
N LEU A 93 21.76 13.68 -1.33
CA LEU A 93 22.03 14.12 0.04
C LEU A 93 23.51 13.96 0.44
N GLY A 94 24.35 13.38 -0.44
CA GLY A 94 25.76 13.11 -0.19
C GLY A 94 26.04 11.79 0.53
N PHE A 95 25.03 10.93 0.70
CA PHE A 95 25.19 9.59 1.28
C PHE A 95 25.38 8.55 0.18
N LYS A 96 25.82 7.35 0.55
CA LYS A 96 25.98 6.23 -0.40
C LYS A 96 24.85 5.24 -0.23
N PHE A 97 24.18 4.89 -1.33
CA PHE A 97 23.16 3.86 -1.32
C PHE A 97 23.70 2.49 -0.89
N SER A 98 24.93 2.16 -1.29
CA SER A 98 25.65 0.93 -0.88
C SER A 98 26.00 0.86 0.61
N ASP A 99 25.86 1.96 1.35
CA ASP A 99 26.02 1.96 2.80
C ASP A 99 24.75 1.52 3.54
N THR A 100 23.65 1.23 2.84
CA THR A 100 22.45 0.62 3.44
C THR A 100 22.78 -0.77 3.98
N LYS A 101 22.66 -0.95 5.30
CA LYS A 101 22.97 -2.22 6.00
C LYS A 101 21.72 -2.95 6.46
N ILE A 102 20.64 -2.21 6.72
CA ILE A 102 19.37 -2.75 7.15
C ILE A 102 18.27 -2.17 6.25
N LEU A 103 17.42 -3.05 5.72
CA LEU A 103 16.21 -2.71 5.00
C LEU A 103 15.02 -3.14 5.84
N LEU A 104 14.07 -2.23 6.01
CA LEU A 104 12.83 -2.39 6.76
C LEU A 104 11.65 -2.04 5.87
N ILE A 105 10.45 -2.50 6.25
CA ILE A 105 9.19 -2.10 5.61
C ILE A 105 8.15 -1.73 6.67
N SER A 106 7.18 -0.93 6.25
CA SER A 106 5.96 -0.65 7.00
C SER A 106 4.97 -1.81 6.90
N HIS A 107 4.75 -2.39 5.71
CA HIS A 107 3.84 -3.51 5.52
C HIS A 107 4.08 -4.22 4.18
N GLY A 108 3.60 -5.46 4.07
CA GLY A 108 3.82 -6.38 2.94
C GLY A 108 2.97 -6.14 1.69
N HIS A 109 2.73 -4.89 1.29
CA HIS A 109 2.12 -4.56 -0.01
C HIS A 109 3.14 -4.04 -1.02
N TYR A 110 2.85 -4.22 -2.32
CA TYR A 110 3.76 -3.92 -3.42
C TYR A 110 4.24 -2.47 -3.44
N ASP A 111 3.42 -1.54 -2.98
CA ASP A 111 3.72 -0.12 -2.94
C ASP A 111 4.67 0.28 -1.82
N HIS A 112 5.07 -0.65 -0.95
CA HIS A 112 6.05 -0.43 0.13
C HIS A 112 7.20 -1.45 0.15
N CYS A 113 7.03 -2.63 -0.47
CA CYS A 113 8.02 -3.72 -0.41
C CYS A 113 8.49 -4.31 -1.76
N ALA A 114 7.90 -3.91 -2.90
CA ALA A 114 8.26 -4.50 -4.20
C ALA A 114 9.71 -4.23 -4.64
N GLY A 115 10.26 -3.06 -4.30
CA GLY A 115 11.66 -2.72 -4.56
C GLY A 115 12.68 -3.51 -3.72
N SER A 116 12.24 -4.27 -2.71
CA SER A 116 13.15 -4.83 -1.69
C SER A 116 14.14 -5.84 -2.27
N ALA A 117 13.74 -6.63 -3.27
CA ALA A 117 14.62 -7.57 -3.95
C ALA A 117 15.80 -6.86 -4.64
N GLU A 118 15.54 -5.72 -5.29
CA GLU A 118 16.56 -4.92 -5.97
C GLU A 118 17.48 -4.22 -4.97
N ILE A 119 16.93 -3.56 -3.94
CA ILE A 119 17.73 -2.89 -2.92
C ILE A 119 18.66 -3.89 -2.22
N LYS A 120 18.14 -5.07 -1.84
CA LYS A 120 18.94 -6.12 -1.22
C LYS A 120 20.07 -6.59 -2.13
N ARG A 121 19.79 -6.79 -3.43
CA ARG A 121 20.78 -7.19 -4.43
C ARG A 121 21.90 -6.16 -4.60
N GLU A 122 21.56 -4.87 -4.63
CA GLU A 122 22.55 -3.80 -4.85
C GLU A 122 23.40 -3.48 -3.62
N THR A 123 22.84 -3.65 -2.41
CA THR A 123 23.46 -3.16 -1.17
C THR A 123 23.96 -4.27 -0.26
N GLY A 124 23.43 -5.48 -0.39
CA GLY A 124 23.66 -6.57 0.57
C GLY A 124 23.04 -6.31 1.94
N ALA A 125 22.09 -5.36 2.06
CA ALA A 125 21.40 -5.06 3.31
C ALA A 125 20.68 -6.29 3.87
N LYS A 126 20.63 -6.39 5.20
CA LYS A 126 19.79 -7.36 5.90
C LYS A 126 18.35 -6.88 5.85
N TYR A 127 17.47 -7.71 5.29
CA TYR A 127 16.07 -7.42 5.22
C TYR A 127 15.36 -7.94 6.47
N GLU A 128 14.84 -7.03 7.30
CA GLU A 128 14.20 -7.35 8.57
C GLU A 128 12.71 -6.99 8.50
N VAL A 129 11.84 -7.97 8.72
CA VAL A 129 10.40 -7.85 8.49
C VAL A 129 9.63 -8.45 9.65
N MET A 130 8.51 -7.82 10.03
CA MET A 130 7.58 -8.36 11.00
C MET A 130 7.10 -9.75 10.59
N ALA A 131 7.20 -10.71 11.52
CA ALA A 131 7.07 -12.14 11.23
C ALA A 131 5.80 -12.49 10.43
N GLN A 132 4.71 -11.77 10.69
CA GLN A 132 3.40 -11.98 10.08
C GLN A 132 3.34 -11.60 8.59
N ASP A 133 4.22 -10.71 8.11
CA ASP A 133 4.28 -10.30 6.69
C ASP A 133 5.34 -11.08 5.89
N VAL A 134 6.22 -11.84 6.55
CA VAL A 134 7.22 -12.69 5.88
C VAL A 134 6.59 -13.63 4.84
N PRO A 135 5.47 -14.34 5.10
CA PRO A 135 4.85 -15.20 4.10
C PRO A 135 4.41 -14.45 2.85
N VAL A 136 3.95 -13.19 2.97
CA VAL A 136 3.52 -12.36 1.84
C VAL A 136 4.73 -11.91 1.04
N VAL A 137 5.73 -11.34 1.71
CA VAL A 137 6.95 -10.80 1.12
C VAL A 137 7.76 -11.88 0.39
N GLU A 138 7.99 -13.04 1.02
CA GLU A 138 8.77 -14.11 0.40
C GLU A 138 8.02 -14.83 -0.73
N SER A 139 6.70 -14.68 -0.76
CA SER A 139 5.87 -15.20 -1.86
C SER A 139 5.66 -14.21 -3.00
N GLY A 140 6.05 -12.94 -2.84
CA GLY A 140 5.80 -11.90 -3.83
C GLY A 140 4.33 -11.49 -3.91
N GLY A 141 3.61 -11.48 -2.78
CA GLY A 141 2.20 -11.09 -2.70
C GLY A 141 1.20 -12.26 -2.80
N HIS A 142 1.65 -13.45 -3.20
CA HIS A 142 0.76 -14.61 -3.41
C HIS A 142 0.08 -15.14 -2.13
N ASN A 143 0.66 -14.87 -0.97
CA ASN A 143 0.10 -15.27 0.33
C ASN A 143 -0.66 -14.13 1.04
N ASP A 144 -0.90 -13.01 0.36
CA ASP A 144 -1.71 -11.93 0.93
C ASP A 144 -3.15 -12.41 1.24
N PHE A 145 -3.71 -12.00 2.36
CA PHE A 145 -5.02 -12.51 2.80
C PHE A 145 -6.19 -12.03 1.94
N HIS A 146 -6.03 -10.92 1.21
CA HIS A 146 -7.05 -10.30 0.38
C HIS A 146 -6.67 -10.33 -1.10
N TYR A 147 -5.40 -10.09 -1.42
CA TYR A 147 -4.87 -9.89 -2.76
C TYR A 147 -4.12 -11.08 -3.35
N ALA A 148 -4.10 -12.25 -2.69
CA ALA A 148 -3.39 -13.44 -3.17
C ALA A 148 -3.58 -13.77 -4.66
N THR A 149 -4.78 -13.55 -5.20
CA THR A 149 -5.14 -13.84 -6.60
C THR A 149 -5.05 -12.64 -7.54
N ASP A 150 -4.74 -11.45 -7.03
CA ASP A 150 -4.62 -10.23 -7.83
C ASP A 150 -3.18 -10.06 -8.31
N LYS A 151 -2.96 -10.33 -9.61
CA LYS A 151 -1.64 -10.22 -10.23
C LYS A 151 -1.07 -8.81 -10.23
N SER A 152 -1.91 -7.78 -10.12
CA SER A 152 -1.45 -6.39 -10.06
C SER A 152 -0.79 -6.06 -8.70
N MET A 153 -1.02 -6.90 -7.69
CA MET A 153 -0.45 -6.78 -6.35
C MET A 153 0.80 -7.63 -6.15
N TRP A 154 1.21 -8.39 -7.16
CA TRP A 154 2.40 -9.24 -7.08
C TRP A 154 3.67 -8.45 -7.37
N PHE A 155 4.77 -8.90 -6.77
CA PHE A 155 6.07 -8.25 -6.86
C PHE A 155 7.21 -9.26 -6.74
N SER A 156 8.42 -8.84 -7.10
CA SER A 156 9.63 -9.66 -6.97
C SER A 156 9.87 -10.11 -5.52
N PRO A 157 9.79 -11.42 -5.21
CA PRO A 157 10.02 -11.91 -3.85
C PRO A 157 11.49 -11.79 -3.48
N THR A 158 11.76 -11.66 -2.18
CA THR A 158 13.13 -11.74 -1.63
C THR A 158 13.11 -12.34 -0.24
N LYS A 159 14.23 -12.96 0.16
CA LYS A 159 14.34 -13.61 1.47
C LYS A 159 14.48 -12.60 2.60
N VAL A 160 13.77 -12.86 3.70
CA VAL A 160 13.89 -12.09 4.94
C VAL A 160 15.04 -12.68 5.76
N ASP A 161 15.97 -11.84 6.20
CA ASP A 161 17.17 -12.26 6.93
C ASP A 161 16.95 -12.27 8.45
N ARG A 162 15.99 -11.49 8.94
CA ARG A 162 15.58 -11.47 10.35
C ARG A 162 14.08 -11.26 10.49
N LEU A 163 13.44 -12.14 11.26
CA LEU A 163 12.06 -11.97 11.69
C LEU A 163 12.01 -11.00 12.87
N LEU A 164 11.09 -10.05 12.79
CA LEU A 164 10.77 -9.14 13.87
C LEU A 164 9.47 -9.57 14.54
N HIS A 165 9.35 -9.23 15.82
CA HIS A 165 8.15 -9.35 16.63
C HIS A 165 7.82 -7.99 17.24
N ASP A 166 6.62 -7.86 17.80
CA ASP A 166 6.24 -6.65 18.54
C ASP A 166 7.30 -6.29 19.61
N GLY A 167 7.64 -5.00 19.69
CA GLY A 167 8.68 -4.47 20.58
C GLY A 167 10.13 -4.80 20.15
N SER A 168 10.35 -5.44 19.00
CA SER A 168 11.72 -5.71 18.52
C SER A 168 12.47 -4.42 18.26
N THR A 169 13.73 -4.37 18.69
CA THR A 169 14.62 -3.25 18.40
C THR A 169 15.51 -3.53 17.19
N VAL A 170 15.73 -2.49 16.40
CA VAL A 170 16.68 -2.46 15.27
C VAL A 170 17.67 -1.34 15.54
N SER A 171 18.93 -1.69 15.76
CA SER A 171 19.98 -0.75 16.16
C SER A 171 21.15 -0.76 15.19
N LEU A 172 21.64 0.42 14.81
CA LEU A 172 22.84 0.59 13.99
C LEU A 172 23.52 1.89 14.39
N GLY A 173 24.84 1.86 14.62
CA GLY A 173 25.65 3.07 14.79
C GLY A 173 25.18 4.06 15.88
N GLY A 174 24.47 3.59 16.91
CA GLY A 174 23.97 4.43 18.01
C GLY A 174 22.52 4.90 17.86
N THR A 175 21.88 4.69 16.72
CA THR A 175 20.43 4.88 16.55
C THR A 175 19.70 3.57 16.81
N THR A 176 18.55 3.62 17.48
CA THR A 176 17.68 2.47 17.74
C THR A 176 16.24 2.80 17.36
N LEU A 177 15.65 1.92 16.55
CA LEU A 177 14.24 1.94 16.21
C LEU A 177 13.53 0.83 16.98
N THR A 178 12.27 1.04 17.36
CA THR A 178 11.38 0.01 17.89
C THR A 178 10.27 -0.28 16.87
N ALA A 179 10.09 -1.56 16.54
CA ALA A 179 9.00 -2.07 15.72
C ALA A 179 7.77 -2.34 16.61
N HIS A 180 6.64 -1.74 16.28
CA HIS A 180 5.35 -2.01 16.90
C HIS A 180 4.47 -2.77 15.92
N LEU A 181 3.95 -3.92 16.34
CA LEU A 181 3.00 -4.69 15.55
C LEU A 181 1.63 -4.00 15.58
N THR A 182 1.36 -3.20 14.56
CA THR A 182 0.08 -2.51 14.37
C THR A 182 -0.71 -3.21 13.27
N ALA A 183 -0.99 -4.50 13.49
CA ALA A 183 -1.62 -5.38 12.50
C ALA A 183 -3.06 -4.97 12.16
N GLY A 184 -3.49 -5.28 10.94
CA GLY A 184 -4.83 -4.95 10.45
C GLY A 184 -4.82 -4.80 8.94
N HIS A 185 -4.12 -3.78 8.44
CA HIS A 185 -3.96 -3.53 7.01
C HIS A 185 -3.24 -4.68 6.29
N THR A 186 -2.10 -5.12 6.81
CA THR A 186 -1.57 -6.47 6.58
C THR A 186 -1.50 -7.20 7.92
N LYS A 187 -1.12 -8.48 7.91
CA LYS A 187 -0.96 -9.25 9.15
C LYS A 187 0.26 -8.78 9.95
N GLY A 188 1.25 -8.21 9.28
CA GLY A 188 2.50 -7.71 9.85
C GLY A 188 2.72 -6.20 9.69
N THR A 189 1.67 -5.40 9.51
CA THR A 189 1.81 -3.94 9.50
C THR A 189 2.60 -3.50 10.72
N THR A 190 3.62 -2.69 10.47
CA THR A 190 4.61 -2.25 11.43
C THR A 190 4.63 -0.73 11.49
N THR A 191 4.42 -0.20 12.69
CA THR A 191 4.71 1.19 13.01
C THR A 191 6.11 1.28 13.60
N TRP A 192 6.93 2.20 13.11
CA TRP A 192 8.30 2.40 13.57
C TRP A 192 8.37 3.62 14.47
N THR A 193 9.10 3.49 15.58
CA THR A 193 9.40 4.63 16.47
C THR A 193 10.88 4.77 16.71
N LEU A 194 11.34 6.00 16.87
CA LEU A 194 12.71 6.36 17.22
C LEU A 194 12.74 7.73 17.87
N ASP A 195 13.81 7.99 18.60
CA ASP A 195 14.08 9.29 19.21
C ASP A 195 15.20 9.99 18.46
N GLU A 196 14.97 11.23 18.03
CA GLU A 196 16.01 12.09 17.44
C GLU A 196 16.30 13.29 18.32
N LYS A 197 17.57 13.71 18.35
CA LYS A 197 17.98 14.95 19.02
C LYS A 197 18.04 16.08 18.00
N GLU A 198 17.21 17.10 18.18
CA GLU A 198 17.19 18.28 17.31
C GLU A 198 17.12 19.52 18.18
N SER A 199 17.98 20.52 17.94
CA SER A 199 17.97 21.81 18.66
C SER A 199 17.95 21.69 20.20
N GLY A 200 18.63 20.68 20.77
CA GLY A 200 18.73 20.47 22.22
C GLY A 200 17.55 19.77 22.89
N ARG A 201 16.53 19.35 22.12
CA ARG A 201 15.40 18.53 22.60
C ARG A 201 15.44 17.13 22.00
N VAL A 202 14.85 16.17 22.70
CA VAL A 202 14.49 14.86 22.13
C VAL A 202 13.15 15.03 21.43
N LEU A 203 13.03 14.47 20.23
CA LEU A 203 11.81 14.38 19.44
C LEU A 203 11.42 12.91 19.33
N HIS A 204 10.21 12.57 19.77
CA HIS A 204 9.63 11.26 19.57
C HIS A 204 9.03 11.17 18.16
N ILE A 205 9.62 10.36 17.30
CA ILE A 205 9.16 10.17 15.92
C ILE A 205 8.32 8.91 15.83
N VAL A 206 7.16 9.02 15.19
CA VAL A 206 6.31 7.89 14.84
C VAL A 206 6.12 7.86 13.33
N ILE A 207 6.56 6.76 12.70
CA ILE A 207 6.33 6.44 11.30
C ILE A 207 5.22 5.38 11.26
N VAL A 208 3.99 5.85 11.08
CA VAL A 208 2.81 4.99 11.07
C VAL A 208 2.85 4.05 9.86
N GLY A 209 2.57 2.76 10.09
CA GLY A 209 2.44 1.77 9.04
C GLY A 209 1.24 2.06 8.13
N SER A 210 0.13 1.34 8.29
CA SER A 210 -1.13 1.69 7.64
C SER A 210 -2.31 1.31 8.53
N PRO A 211 -3.08 2.30 9.03
CA PRO A 211 -4.33 2.05 9.76
C PRO A 211 -5.55 2.05 8.81
N ASN A 212 -5.34 2.06 7.50
CA ASN A 212 -6.42 2.18 6.51
C ASN A 212 -7.03 0.82 6.19
N ILE A 213 -8.34 0.81 5.96
CA ILE A 213 -9.05 -0.35 5.41
C ILE A 213 -9.10 -0.22 3.90
N ASN A 214 -8.56 -1.20 3.19
CA ASN A 214 -8.63 -1.19 1.74
C ASN A 214 -10.01 -1.59 1.23
N PRO A 215 -10.41 -1.09 0.05
CA PRO A 215 -11.64 -1.52 -0.60
C PRO A 215 -11.74 -3.04 -0.68
N GLY A 216 -12.89 -3.58 -0.26
CA GLY A 216 -13.15 -5.02 -0.32
C GLY A 216 -12.69 -5.84 0.89
N TYR A 217 -11.97 -5.25 1.85
CA TYR A 217 -11.60 -5.95 3.09
C TYR A 217 -12.85 -6.42 3.84
N LYS A 218 -12.84 -7.69 4.23
CA LYS A 218 -13.89 -8.29 5.08
C LYS A 218 -13.44 -8.15 6.52
N LEU A 219 -14.12 -7.33 7.30
CA LEU A 219 -13.89 -7.21 8.74
C LEU A 219 -14.71 -8.25 9.51
N VAL A 220 -15.90 -8.59 9.00
CA VAL A 220 -16.78 -9.59 9.63
C VAL A 220 -16.64 -10.95 8.93
N ASN A 221 -16.50 -12.03 9.71
CA ASN A 221 -16.45 -13.42 9.22
C ASN A 221 -15.37 -13.70 8.15
N ASN A 222 -14.25 -12.97 8.20
CA ASN A 222 -13.13 -13.17 7.29
C ASN A 222 -12.50 -14.55 7.52
N LYS A 223 -12.40 -15.37 6.46
CA LYS A 223 -11.88 -16.75 6.57
C LYS A 223 -10.36 -16.82 6.41
N THR A 224 -9.76 -15.89 5.68
CA THR A 224 -8.31 -15.84 5.44
C THR A 224 -7.57 -15.01 6.50
N TYR A 225 -8.30 -14.13 7.20
CA TYR A 225 -7.80 -13.34 8.33
C TYR A 225 -8.87 -13.21 9.44
N PRO A 226 -9.16 -14.28 10.20
CA PRO A 226 -10.26 -14.29 11.18
C PRO A 226 -10.17 -13.25 12.30
N GLN A 227 -8.96 -12.83 12.66
CA GLN A 227 -8.71 -11.89 13.76
C GLN A 227 -8.62 -10.41 13.32
N ILE A 228 -8.81 -10.10 12.02
CA ILE A 228 -8.60 -8.76 11.43
C ILE A 228 -9.24 -7.61 12.23
N THR A 229 -10.48 -7.78 12.75
CA THR A 229 -11.15 -6.75 13.56
C THR A 229 -10.49 -6.55 14.92
N ALA A 230 -10.02 -7.62 15.56
CA ALA A 230 -9.32 -7.51 16.84
C ALA A 230 -7.97 -6.81 16.63
N ASP A 231 -7.27 -7.16 15.55
CA ASP A 231 -5.97 -6.58 15.21
C ASP A 231 -6.09 -5.06 14.92
N TYR A 232 -7.04 -4.62 14.09
CA TYR A 232 -7.29 -3.18 13.89
C TYR A 232 -7.61 -2.44 15.19
N ARG A 233 -8.41 -3.03 16.08
CA ARG A 233 -8.73 -2.40 17.38
C ARG A 233 -7.48 -2.25 18.23
N HIS A 234 -6.66 -3.29 18.29
CA HIS A 234 -5.39 -3.27 19.00
C HIS A 234 -4.42 -2.25 18.40
N GLU A 235 -4.33 -2.16 17.07
CA GLU A 235 -3.55 -1.12 16.38
C GLU A 235 -3.92 0.28 16.88
N PHE A 236 -5.21 0.63 16.96
CA PHE A 236 -5.61 1.96 17.43
C PHE A 236 -5.31 2.19 18.92
N GLU A 237 -5.32 1.14 19.75
CA GLU A 237 -4.88 1.23 21.14
C GLU A 237 -3.38 1.54 21.23
N VAL A 238 -2.56 0.81 20.47
CA VAL A 238 -1.10 1.02 20.39
C VAL A 238 -0.80 2.43 19.90
N LEU A 239 -1.35 2.84 18.74
CA LEU A 239 -1.09 4.14 18.15
C LEU A 239 -1.47 5.29 19.08
N LYS A 240 -2.59 5.20 19.81
CA LYS A 240 -2.96 6.23 20.80
C LYS A 240 -2.03 6.28 22.02
N GLY A 241 -1.36 5.17 22.34
CA GLY A 241 -0.43 5.07 23.45
C GLY A 241 0.97 5.61 23.15
N LEU A 242 1.35 5.75 21.88
CA LEU A 242 2.69 6.21 21.49
C LEU A 242 2.87 7.72 21.72
N PRO A 243 3.97 8.17 22.36
CA PRO A 243 4.35 9.57 22.36
C PRO A 243 4.80 9.97 20.94
N CYS A 244 4.24 11.05 20.40
CA CYS A 244 4.56 11.52 19.06
C CYS A 244 4.74 13.03 19.06
N ASP A 245 5.96 13.49 18.78
CA ASP A 245 6.26 14.87 18.40
C ASP A 245 6.25 15.03 16.88
N VAL A 246 6.87 14.11 16.16
CA VAL A 246 7.04 14.15 14.70
C VAL A 246 6.22 13.04 14.06
N PHE A 247 5.18 13.45 13.33
CA PHE A 247 4.23 12.55 12.68
C PHE A 247 4.61 12.28 11.23
N LEU A 248 4.86 11.00 10.93
CA LEU A 248 5.19 10.46 9.62
C LEU A 248 4.33 9.21 9.33
N GLY A 249 4.38 8.69 8.12
CA GLY A 249 3.67 7.45 7.79
C GLY A 249 4.02 6.88 6.43
N ALA A 250 3.55 5.67 6.13
CA ALA A 250 3.87 4.98 4.88
C ALA A 250 3.47 5.76 3.62
N HIS A 251 2.42 6.60 3.69
CA HIS A 251 2.09 7.53 2.62
C HIS A 251 2.26 9.00 3.01
N GLY A 252 2.68 9.82 2.04
CA GLY A 252 2.80 11.27 2.15
C GLY A 252 1.48 11.94 2.57
N GLY A 253 0.35 11.42 2.05
CA GLY A 253 -0.99 11.89 2.42
C GLY A 253 -1.37 11.65 3.88
N TYR A 254 -0.74 10.72 4.60
CA TYR A 254 -1.10 10.45 6.00
C TYR A 254 -0.75 11.63 6.90
N PHE A 255 0.38 12.27 6.62
CA PHE A 255 0.96 13.30 7.46
C PHE A 255 1.07 14.65 6.73
N ASP A 256 0.34 14.86 5.63
CA ASP A 256 0.33 16.12 4.86
C ASP A 256 1.74 16.54 4.40
N LEU A 257 2.49 15.59 3.81
CA LEU A 257 3.88 15.77 3.41
C LEU A 257 4.12 17.04 2.61
N LEU A 258 3.32 17.29 1.57
CA LEU A 258 3.60 18.38 0.63
C LEU A 258 3.45 19.75 1.30
N SER A 259 2.42 19.95 2.12
CA SER A 259 2.23 21.19 2.86
C SER A 259 3.32 21.40 3.92
N LYS A 260 3.71 20.34 4.62
CA LYS A 260 4.83 20.39 5.59
C LYS A 260 6.16 20.66 4.89
N TYR A 261 6.40 20.05 3.74
CA TYR A 261 7.59 20.29 2.93
C TYR A 261 7.63 21.75 2.41
N ASP A 262 6.50 22.30 2.00
CA ASP A 262 6.39 23.71 1.60
C ASP A 262 6.65 24.68 2.77
N ARG A 263 6.26 24.34 4.00
CA ARG A 263 6.67 25.11 5.18
C ARG A 263 8.16 24.98 5.46
N PHE A 264 8.69 23.75 5.42
CA PHE A 264 10.10 23.45 5.65
C PHE A 264 11.02 24.23 4.69
N LYS A 265 10.73 24.20 3.38
CA LYS A 265 11.55 24.92 2.39
C LYS A 265 11.53 26.44 2.58
N ASN A 266 10.47 26.96 3.21
CA ASN A 266 10.31 28.37 3.55
C ASN A 266 10.89 28.72 4.94
N GLY A 267 11.69 27.82 5.53
CA GLY A 267 12.48 28.08 6.74
C GLY A 267 11.81 27.67 8.05
N ASP A 268 10.64 27.03 8.01
CA ASP A 268 10.00 26.50 9.21
C ASP A 268 10.70 25.23 9.71
N LYS A 269 11.57 25.40 10.70
CA LYS A 269 12.33 24.31 11.33
C LYS A 269 11.45 23.30 12.09
N ASN A 270 10.19 23.64 12.37
CA ASN A 270 9.25 22.80 13.10
C ASN A 270 8.14 22.26 12.20
N ALA A 271 8.29 22.33 10.87
CA ALA A 271 7.23 21.96 9.93
C ALA A 271 6.69 20.52 10.12
N PHE A 272 7.54 19.60 10.60
CA PHE A 272 7.18 18.19 10.85
C PHE A 272 6.83 17.87 12.31
N ILE A 273 6.95 18.83 13.23
CA ILE A 273 6.45 18.66 14.60
C ILE A 273 4.93 18.85 14.56
N ASP A 274 4.20 17.76 14.73
CA ASP A 274 2.75 17.72 14.52
C ASP A 274 2.04 16.67 15.42
N PRO A 275 2.10 16.82 16.76
CA PRO A 275 1.38 15.95 17.68
C PRO A 275 -0.15 16.04 17.52
N THR A 276 -0.66 17.18 17.04
CA THR A 276 -2.09 17.40 16.81
C THR A 276 -2.56 16.65 15.57
N GLY A 277 -1.84 16.75 14.46
CA GLY A 277 -2.14 16.03 13.23
C GLY A 277 -2.03 14.52 13.42
N TYR A 278 -1.07 14.04 14.22
CA TYR A 278 -1.02 12.62 14.61
C TYR A 278 -2.32 12.16 15.26
N LYS A 279 -2.74 12.85 16.34
CA LYS A 279 -3.98 12.50 17.07
C LYS A 279 -5.21 12.60 16.18
N ALA A 280 -5.29 13.62 15.33
CA ALA A 280 -6.39 13.82 14.40
C ALA A 280 -6.46 12.68 13.37
N TYR A 281 -5.34 12.32 12.76
CA TYR A 281 -5.26 11.23 11.78
C TYR A 281 -5.66 9.89 12.41
N ILE A 282 -5.11 9.53 13.57
CA ILE A 282 -5.46 8.26 14.25
C ILE A 282 -6.95 8.22 14.62
N ALA A 283 -7.53 9.33 15.10
CA ALA A 283 -8.95 9.41 15.43
C ALA A 283 -9.85 9.24 14.20
N ASP A 284 -9.50 9.92 13.10
CA ASP A 284 -10.23 9.84 11.83
C ASP A 284 -10.16 8.43 11.22
N ARG A 285 -8.98 7.78 11.23
CA ARG A 285 -8.82 6.41 10.75
C ARG A 285 -9.56 5.39 11.60
N GLN A 286 -9.58 5.57 12.92
CA GLN A 286 -10.40 4.72 13.80
C GLN A 286 -11.89 4.90 13.54
N GLN A 287 -12.35 6.14 13.33
CA GLN A 287 -13.75 6.41 13.00
C GLN A 287 -14.15 5.74 11.68
N ALA A 288 -13.29 5.82 10.66
CA ALA A 288 -13.50 5.13 9.40
C ALA A 288 -13.59 3.60 9.58
N PHE A 289 -12.74 3.03 10.45
CA PHE A 289 -12.80 1.61 10.80
C PHE A 289 -14.10 1.19 11.47
N GLU A 290 -14.54 1.91 12.52
CA GLU A 290 -15.77 1.56 13.22
C GLU A 290 -17.02 1.75 12.33
N ALA A 291 -17.00 2.74 11.45
CA ALA A 291 -18.05 2.94 10.45
C ALA A 291 -18.14 1.75 9.47
N GLU A 292 -17.01 1.31 8.93
CA GLU A 292 -16.98 0.18 7.99
C GLU A 292 -17.36 -1.14 8.68
N LEU A 293 -16.88 -1.38 9.90
CA LEU A 293 -17.27 -2.55 10.70
C LEU A 293 -18.78 -2.57 10.94
N THR A 294 -19.35 -1.45 11.37
CA THR A 294 -20.80 -1.30 11.58
C THR A 294 -21.59 -1.57 10.30
N ARG A 295 -21.12 -1.06 9.16
CA ARG A 295 -21.74 -1.28 7.85
C ARG A 295 -21.76 -2.77 7.49
N GLN A 296 -20.65 -3.49 7.70
CA GLN A 296 -20.57 -4.93 7.42
C GLN A 296 -21.46 -5.74 8.37
N MET A 297 -21.47 -5.44 9.66
CA MET A 297 -22.34 -6.12 10.64
C MET A 297 -23.83 -6.00 10.28
N ARG A 298 -24.30 -4.82 9.86
CA ARG A 298 -25.69 -4.61 9.42
C ARG A 298 -26.04 -5.40 8.16
N THR A 299 -25.13 -5.49 7.21
CA THR A 299 -25.33 -6.27 5.97
C THR A 299 -25.43 -7.77 6.27
N THR A 300 -24.64 -8.27 7.22
CA THR A 300 -24.69 -9.69 7.60
C THR A 300 -25.97 -10.08 8.35
N THR A 301 -26.61 -9.16 9.08
CA THR A 301 -27.87 -9.44 9.79
C THR A 301 -29.11 -9.37 8.91
N HIS A 302 -29.03 -8.74 7.73
CA HIS A 302 -30.16 -8.53 6.81
C HIS A 302 -30.13 -9.42 5.55
N SER A 303 -29.26 -10.43 5.48
CA SER A 303 -29.31 -11.40 4.37
C SER A 303 -30.55 -12.31 4.52
N PRO A 304 -31.52 -12.29 3.59
CA PRO A 304 -32.73 -13.11 3.72
C PRO A 304 -32.35 -14.58 3.62
N HIS A 305 -32.84 -15.40 4.56
CA HIS A 305 -32.86 -16.85 4.38
C HIS A 305 -33.53 -17.19 3.04
N PRO A 306 -32.98 -18.11 2.22
CA PRO A 306 -33.73 -18.65 1.10
C PRO A 306 -34.98 -19.31 1.69
N GLN A 307 -36.16 -18.76 1.37
CA GLN A 307 -37.42 -19.41 1.74
C GLN A 307 -37.40 -20.82 1.15
N SER A 308 -37.48 -21.82 2.02
CA SER A 308 -37.77 -23.19 1.61
C SER A 308 -39.08 -23.15 0.84
N SER A 309 -39.05 -23.43 -0.46
CA SER A 309 -40.26 -23.70 -1.22
C SER A 309 -40.93 -24.92 -0.62
N LYS A 310 -41.99 -24.70 0.17
CA LYS A 310 -42.92 -25.75 0.52
C LYS A 310 -43.64 -26.14 -0.76
N HIS A 311 -43.21 -27.23 -1.38
CA HIS A 311 -44.05 -28.01 -2.26
C HIS A 311 -45.21 -28.57 -1.43
N THR A 312 -46.37 -27.91 -1.47
CA THR A 312 -47.65 -28.57 -1.18
C THR A 312 -48.16 -29.12 -2.50
N GLY A 313 -47.89 -30.40 -2.74
CA GLY A 313 -48.68 -31.19 -3.67
C GLY A 313 -49.93 -31.67 -2.95
N LEU A 314 -51.09 -31.30 -3.49
CA LEU A 314 -52.31 -32.10 -3.66
C LEU A 314 -53.32 -31.26 -4.43
#